data_AF-A0A923IAE5-F1
#
_entry.id   AF-A0A923IAE5-F1
#
_cell.length_a   1.000
_cell.length_b   1.000
_cell.length_c   1.000
_cell.angle_alpha   90.00
_cell.angle_beta   90.00
_cell.angle_gamma   90.00
#
_symmetry.space_group_name_H-M   'P 1'
#
loop_
_entity.id
_entity.type
_entity.pdbx_description
1 polymer ?
#
loop_
_entity_poly.entity_id
_entity_poly.type
_entity_poly.pdbx_seq_one_letter_code
_entity_poly.pdbx_strand_id
1 'polypeptide(L)'
;MRLPPAIIGHTEEVLREILRFTGPADGTLSRYFREHPRLGGRERGVIAEAIYGLLRNKSVYTSFAESGTGPAMRRLTLLGLADAVGLESLGGLSEEETAWLDRVMQIDRSHLPLNMKSNLPSWLWDKLSISFGEEQALALAESLNTPAPLDLRVNSIKGNRETVVAQLAEAPIIAEPTPYSATGLRVKKKPSLQNLPLFKDGTIEVQDEGSQLLAQLVGARRGEMVADFCAGAGGKTLALGAIMRNTGRLYAFDISEKRLAKLKPRLARSGLSNVHPVVIAHEKDAKIKRLAAKLDRVLVDAPCSGLGTLRRNPDVKWRQTAEGVAELNVKQASILASAARMVKPGGRLVYATCSILDEENEGIVQAFLAQHPDFTLIPASAVLAEQKVELEMGDYLKLYPHLHQTDGFFAAIMERKKA
;
A
#
# COMPACT_ATOMS: atom_id res chain seq x y z
N MET A 1 -16.12 26.85 11.67
CA MET A 1 -17.52 26.76 11.20
C MET A 1 -18.07 25.39 11.60
N ARG A 2 -19.10 25.35 12.45
CA ARG A 2 -19.71 24.11 12.95
C ARG A 2 -20.27 23.25 11.82
N LEU A 3 -20.14 21.94 11.95
CA LEU A 3 -20.69 20.96 11.02
C LEU A 3 -22.19 20.75 11.30
N PRO A 4 -22.99 20.41 10.27
CA PRO A 4 -24.38 20.04 10.47
C PRO A 4 -24.52 18.82 11.40
N PRO A 5 -25.50 18.79 12.34
CA PRO A 5 -25.74 17.63 13.21
C PRO A 5 -25.92 16.31 12.47
N ALA A 6 -26.45 16.36 11.24
CA ALA A 6 -26.65 15.19 10.38
C ALA A 6 -25.34 14.42 10.07
N ILE A 7 -24.17 15.05 10.18
CA ILE A 7 -22.87 14.40 9.97
C ILE A 7 -22.62 13.28 10.97
N ILE A 8 -23.08 13.43 12.21
CA ILE A 8 -22.96 12.38 13.22
C ILE A 8 -23.73 11.13 12.76
N GLY A 9 -24.98 11.31 12.32
CA GLY A 9 -25.82 10.21 11.84
C GLY A 9 -25.23 9.50 10.61
N HIS A 10 -24.78 10.27 9.60
CA HIS A 10 -24.13 9.70 8.42
C HIS A 10 -22.85 8.94 8.77
N THR A 11 -22.01 9.49 9.66
CA THR A 11 -20.77 8.84 10.09
C THR A 11 -21.06 7.54 10.85
N GLU A 12 -22.06 7.54 11.74
CA GLU A 12 -22.47 6.35 12.50
C GLU A 12 -22.96 5.24 11.58
N GLU A 13 -23.79 5.57 10.59
CA GLU A 13 -24.36 4.62 9.65
C GLU A 13 -23.26 3.89 8.85
N VAL A 14 -22.36 4.65 8.22
CA VAL A 14 -21.29 4.05 7.42
C VAL A 14 -20.25 3.33 8.30
N LEU A 15 -19.97 3.85 9.50
CA LEU A 15 -19.07 3.20 10.46
C LEU A 15 -19.62 1.83 10.88
N ARG A 16 -20.93 1.74 11.13
CA ARG A 16 -21.61 0.48 11.47
C ARG A 16 -21.44 -0.58 10.40
N GLU A 17 -21.41 -0.19 9.13
CA GLU A 17 -21.13 -1.11 8.03
C GLU A 17 -19.65 -1.50 7.98
N ILE A 18 -18.74 -0.53 8.08
CA ILE A 18 -17.30 -0.76 7.99
C ILE A 18 -16.79 -1.66 9.11
N LEU A 19 -17.31 -1.51 10.33
CA LEU A 19 -16.92 -2.36 11.47
C LEU A 19 -17.43 -3.81 11.38
N ARG A 20 -18.23 -4.16 10.36
CA ARG A 20 -18.52 -5.56 10.02
C ARG A 20 -17.38 -6.23 9.28
N PHE A 21 -16.44 -5.45 8.74
CA PHE A 21 -15.23 -5.93 8.08
C PHE A 21 -15.47 -6.88 6.89
N THR A 22 -16.64 -6.81 6.27
CA THR A 22 -17.03 -7.63 5.11
C THR A 22 -16.34 -7.22 3.80
N GLY A 23 -15.67 -6.07 3.79
CA GLY A 23 -14.92 -5.56 2.64
C GLY A 23 -14.04 -4.36 2.98
N PRO A 24 -13.31 -3.83 1.99
CA PRO A 24 -12.45 -2.66 2.17
C PRO A 24 -13.22 -1.39 2.52
N ALA A 25 -12.71 -0.63 3.49
CA ALA A 25 -13.36 0.61 3.95
C ALA A 25 -13.50 1.67 2.85
N ASP A 26 -12.51 1.78 1.95
CA ASP A 26 -12.53 2.72 0.81
C ASP A 26 -13.68 2.40 -0.16
N GLY A 27 -13.93 1.11 -0.41
CA GLY A 27 -15.02 0.62 -1.23
C GLY A 27 -16.38 0.95 -0.62
N THR A 28 -16.56 0.71 0.68
CA THR A 28 -17.78 1.06 1.42
C THR A 28 -18.05 2.56 1.42
N LEU A 29 -17.04 3.39 1.75
CA LEU A 29 -17.14 4.86 1.69
C LEU A 29 -17.51 5.35 0.28
N SER A 30 -16.83 4.83 -0.74
CA SER A 30 -17.08 5.22 -2.14
C SER A 30 -18.49 4.84 -2.61
N ARG A 31 -19.04 3.73 -2.13
CA ARG A 31 -20.42 3.35 -2.39
C ARG A 31 -21.39 4.26 -1.63
N TYR A 32 -21.18 4.44 -0.33
CA TYR A 32 -22.02 5.28 0.52
C TYR A 32 -22.14 6.72 0.00
N PHE A 33 -21.04 7.35 -0.40
CA PHE A 33 -21.06 8.72 -0.94
C PHE A 33 -21.71 8.84 -2.32
N ARG A 34 -21.78 7.77 -3.11
CA ARG A 34 -22.54 7.76 -4.37
C ARG A 34 -24.04 7.67 -4.11
N GLU A 35 -24.45 6.91 -3.10
CA GLU A 35 -25.85 6.79 -2.67
C GLU A 35 -26.35 8.07 -1.96
N HIS A 36 -25.44 8.89 -1.43
CA HIS A 36 -25.73 10.14 -0.72
C HIS A 36 -25.17 11.39 -1.44
N PRO A 37 -25.69 11.75 -2.62
CA PRO A 37 -25.15 12.84 -3.44
C PRO A 37 -25.24 14.23 -2.79
N ARG A 38 -26.14 14.40 -1.81
CA ARG A 38 -26.32 15.65 -1.06
C ARG A 38 -25.15 15.98 -0.13
N LEU A 39 -24.31 15.01 0.23
CA LEU A 39 -23.09 15.28 1.01
C LEU A 39 -22.10 16.02 0.12
N GLY A 40 -21.70 17.22 0.52
CA GLY A 40 -20.67 18.01 -0.16
C GLY A 40 -19.27 17.45 0.07
N GLY A 41 -18.28 18.03 -0.63
CA GLY A 41 -16.88 17.58 -0.54
C GLY A 41 -16.30 17.70 0.87
N ARG A 42 -16.69 18.74 1.62
CA ARG A 42 -16.25 18.95 3.00
C ARG A 42 -16.82 17.88 3.93
N GLU A 43 -18.12 17.61 3.84
CA GLU A 43 -18.80 16.59 4.65
C GLU A 43 -18.22 15.20 4.40
N ARG A 44 -18.03 14.83 3.12
CA ARG A 44 -17.40 13.56 2.74
C ARG A 44 -15.98 13.44 3.30
N GLY A 45 -15.20 14.53 3.22
CA GLY A 45 -13.85 14.59 3.77
C GLY A 45 -13.83 14.33 5.27
N VAL A 46 -14.71 15.00 6.03
CA VAL A 46 -14.82 14.81 7.49
C VAL A 46 -15.23 13.39 7.85
N ILE A 47 -16.27 12.85 7.18
CA ILE A 47 -16.73 11.47 7.43
C ILE A 47 -15.60 10.47 7.18
N ALA A 48 -14.88 10.62 6.06
CA ALA A 48 -13.77 9.74 5.73
C ALA A 48 -12.62 9.86 6.74
N GLU A 49 -12.23 11.07 7.13
CA GLU A 49 -11.16 11.29 8.10
C GLU A 49 -11.52 10.72 9.47
N ALA A 50 -12.75 10.92 9.95
CA ALA A 50 -13.22 10.38 11.21
C ALA A 50 -13.20 8.84 11.22
N ILE A 51 -13.63 8.19 10.14
CA ILE A 51 -13.62 6.74 10.02
C ILE A 51 -12.20 6.20 9.98
N TYR A 52 -11.33 6.77 9.15
CA TYR A 52 -9.94 6.31 9.06
C TYR A 52 -9.17 6.60 10.35
N GLY A 53 -9.39 7.74 11.00
CA GLY A 53 -8.85 8.07 12.31
C GLY A 53 -9.29 7.07 13.38
N LEU A 54 -10.57 6.69 13.38
CA LEU A 54 -11.09 5.65 14.27
C LEU A 54 -10.47 4.28 13.99
N LEU A 55 -10.39 3.85 12.74
CA LEU A 55 -9.77 2.56 12.39
C LEU A 55 -8.30 2.50 12.80
N ARG A 56 -7.57 3.63 12.73
CA ARG A 56 -6.20 3.73 13.21
C ARG A 56 -6.12 3.62 14.73
N ASN A 57 -7.04 4.24 15.46
CA ASN A 57 -7.08 4.32 16.93
C ASN A 57 -8.11 3.37 17.57
N LYS A 58 -8.48 2.28 16.89
CA LYS A 58 -9.66 1.50 17.27
C LYS A 58 -9.57 0.91 18.68
N SER A 59 -8.41 0.38 19.10
CA SER A 59 -8.25 -0.22 20.42
C SER A 59 -8.49 0.81 21.52
N VAL A 60 -7.84 1.97 21.39
CA VAL A 60 -7.98 3.09 22.34
C VAL A 60 -9.43 3.60 22.35
N TYR A 61 -10.02 3.87 21.18
CA TYR A 61 -11.39 4.41 21.12
C TYR A 61 -12.44 3.42 21.57
N THR A 62 -12.22 2.12 21.36
CA THR A 62 -13.11 1.08 21.92
C THR A 62 -13.08 1.13 23.43
N SER A 63 -11.89 1.19 24.05
CA SER A 63 -11.76 1.30 25.51
C SER A 63 -12.37 2.59 26.05
N PHE A 64 -12.11 3.74 25.42
CA PHE A 64 -12.71 5.01 25.87
C PHE A 64 -14.24 5.00 25.74
N ALA A 65 -14.77 4.37 24.70
CA ALA A 65 -16.21 4.21 24.49
C ALA A 65 -16.86 3.20 25.45
N GLU A 66 -16.14 2.50 26.32
CA GLU A 66 -16.73 1.72 27.42
C GLU A 66 -17.27 2.64 28.53
N SER A 67 -16.72 3.86 28.64
CA SER A 67 -17.23 4.92 29.51
C SER A 67 -18.32 5.75 28.83
N GLY A 68 -18.99 6.62 29.60
CA GLY A 68 -20.05 7.50 29.09
C GLY A 68 -21.40 6.80 28.93
N THR A 69 -22.39 7.52 28.40
CA THR A 69 -23.78 7.04 28.28
C THR A 69 -24.21 6.89 26.81
N GLY A 70 -25.37 6.29 26.59
CA GLY A 70 -25.94 6.05 25.26
C GLY A 70 -25.39 4.82 24.52
N PRO A 71 -25.61 4.71 23.20
CA PRO A 71 -25.11 3.60 22.40
C PRO A 71 -23.60 3.66 22.15
N ALA A 72 -22.90 2.52 22.26
CA ALA A 72 -21.45 2.44 22.03
C ALA A 72 -21.03 2.91 20.63
N MET A 73 -21.83 2.60 19.60
CA MET A 73 -21.58 3.07 18.23
C MET A 73 -21.57 4.59 18.12
N ARG A 74 -22.50 5.26 18.81
CA ARG A 74 -22.55 6.72 18.82
C ARG A 74 -21.29 7.30 19.49
N ARG A 75 -20.89 6.77 20.64
CA ARG A 75 -19.65 7.19 21.33
C ARG A 75 -18.40 7.01 20.46
N LEU A 76 -18.28 5.87 19.77
CA LEU A 76 -17.21 5.63 18.81
C LEU A 76 -17.20 6.66 17.68
N THR A 77 -18.37 6.92 17.09
CA THR A 77 -18.53 7.95 16.04
C THR A 77 -18.13 9.33 16.53
N LEU A 78 -18.54 9.70 17.75
CA LEU A 78 -18.21 10.98 18.36
C LEU A 78 -16.71 11.13 18.60
N LEU A 79 -16.03 10.09 19.11
CA LEU A 79 -14.57 10.09 19.27
C LEU A 79 -13.85 10.32 17.94
N GLY A 80 -14.23 9.56 16.89
CA GLY A 80 -13.62 9.71 15.57
C GLY A 80 -13.85 11.10 14.97
N LEU A 81 -15.05 11.66 15.11
CA LEU A 81 -15.37 13.00 14.63
C LEU A 81 -14.65 14.10 15.42
N ALA A 82 -14.61 13.99 16.75
CA ALA A 82 -13.95 14.98 17.60
C ALA A 82 -12.44 15.02 17.36
N ASP A 83 -11.82 13.86 17.14
CA ASP A 83 -10.40 13.75 16.76
C ASP A 83 -10.13 14.35 15.37
N ALA A 84 -11.03 14.14 14.41
CA ALA A 84 -10.86 14.60 13.04
C ALA A 84 -11.05 16.12 12.85
N VAL A 85 -11.96 16.76 13.59
CA VAL A 85 -12.33 18.18 13.36
C VAL A 85 -12.35 19.06 14.60
N GLY A 86 -12.08 18.50 15.77
CA GLY A 86 -12.19 19.16 17.07
C GLY A 86 -13.64 19.21 17.60
N LEU A 87 -13.77 19.16 18.93
CA LEU A 87 -15.05 19.17 19.64
C LEU A 87 -15.92 20.38 19.27
N GLU A 88 -15.33 21.57 19.21
CA GLU A 88 -15.98 22.85 18.89
C GLU A 88 -16.64 22.89 17.51
N SER A 89 -16.18 22.03 16.60
CA SER A 89 -16.70 21.92 15.23
C SER A 89 -17.93 21.01 15.14
N LEU A 90 -18.25 20.23 16.18
CA LEU A 90 -19.37 19.30 16.18
C LEU A 90 -20.66 19.99 16.60
N GLY A 91 -21.69 19.89 15.76
CA GLY A 91 -23.06 20.30 16.09
C GLY A 91 -23.90 19.11 16.55
N GLY A 92 -24.88 19.35 17.42
CA GLY A 92 -25.85 18.33 17.83
C GLY A 92 -25.38 17.37 18.93
N LEU A 93 -24.41 17.81 19.74
CA LEU A 93 -24.00 17.12 20.97
C LEU A 93 -24.88 17.54 22.15
N SER A 94 -25.17 16.62 23.05
CA SER A 94 -25.70 16.97 24.38
C SER A 94 -24.59 17.56 25.28
N GLU A 95 -24.98 18.23 26.37
CA GLU A 95 -24.02 18.68 27.39
C GLU A 95 -23.22 17.52 27.98
N GLU A 96 -23.87 16.38 28.19
CA GLU A 96 -23.23 15.16 28.70
C GLU A 96 -22.21 14.59 27.71
N GLU A 97 -22.54 14.53 26.42
CA GLU A 97 -21.63 14.09 25.36
C GLU A 97 -20.43 15.02 25.24
N THR A 98 -20.66 16.33 25.36
CA THR A 98 -19.62 17.35 25.29
C THR A 98 -18.66 17.22 26.48
N ALA A 99 -19.19 17.12 27.69
CA ALA A 99 -18.39 16.92 28.91
C ALA A 99 -17.66 15.57 28.90
N TRP A 100 -18.27 14.51 28.36
CA TRP A 100 -17.62 13.22 28.22
C TRP A 100 -16.45 13.28 27.22
N LEU A 101 -16.65 13.85 26.03
CA LEU A 101 -15.61 14.00 25.01
C LEU A 101 -14.43 14.83 25.53
N ASP A 102 -14.69 15.96 26.18
CA ASP A 102 -13.65 16.82 26.74
C ASP A 102 -12.78 16.05 27.74
N ARG A 103 -13.40 15.28 28.66
CA ARG A 103 -12.66 14.45 29.63
C ARG A 103 -11.83 13.35 28.96
N VAL A 104 -12.42 12.56 28.05
CA VAL A 104 -11.71 11.39 27.47
C VAL A 104 -10.62 11.80 26.50
N MET A 105 -10.76 12.93 25.81
CA MET A 105 -9.73 13.44 24.90
C MET A 105 -8.50 14.01 25.64
N GLN A 106 -8.64 14.34 26.93
CA GLN A 106 -7.53 14.78 27.79
C GLN A 106 -6.76 13.62 28.45
N ILE A 107 -7.20 12.37 28.29
CA ILE A 107 -6.49 11.20 28.84
C ILE A 107 -5.11 11.09 28.18
N ASP A 108 -4.07 11.07 29.01
CA ASP A 108 -2.71 10.84 28.53
C ASP A 108 -2.54 9.38 28.05
N ARG A 109 -2.44 9.23 26.73
CA ARG A 109 -2.26 7.93 26.07
C ARG A 109 -0.90 7.30 26.40
N SER A 110 0.07 8.07 26.90
CA SER A 110 1.41 7.61 27.30
C SER A 110 1.39 6.63 28.48
N HIS A 111 0.30 6.57 29.25
CA HIS A 111 0.15 5.64 30.37
C HIS A 111 -0.64 4.36 30.02
N LEU A 112 -1.16 4.26 28.80
CA LEU A 112 -1.90 3.07 28.36
C LEU A 112 -0.96 1.85 28.20
N PRO A 113 -1.48 0.62 28.37
CA PRO A 113 -0.74 -0.61 28.04
C PRO A 113 -0.25 -0.62 26.59
N LEU A 114 0.92 -1.20 26.33
CA LEU A 114 1.57 -1.19 25.01
C LEU A 114 0.70 -1.82 23.90
N ASN A 115 0.06 -2.94 24.19
CA ASN A 115 -0.87 -3.61 23.28
C ASN A 115 -2.06 -2.71 22.89
N MET A 116 -2.50 -1.82 23.77
CA MET A 116 -3.55 -0.85 23.48
C MET A 116 -2.99 0.35 22.68
N LYS A 117 -1.84 0.89 23.08
CA LYS A 117 -1.15 2.00 22.41
C LYS A 117 -0.84 1.70 20.94
N SER A 118 -0.41 0.48 20.66
CA SER A 118 -0.08 0.03 19.30
C SER A 118 -1.29 0.13 18.36
N ASN A 119 -2.52 0.09 18.90
CA ASN A 119 -3.74 -0.02 18.13
C ASN A 119 -3.68 -1.12 17.05
N LEU A 120 -2.97 -2.21 17.33
CA LEU A 120 -2.97 -3.40 16.50
C LEU A 120 -3.83 -4.48 17.16
N PRO A 121 -4.37 -5.45 16.41
CA PRO A 121 -4.88 -6.67 17.00
C PRO A 121 -3.78 -7.39 17.79
N SER A 122 -4.14 -8.05 18.90
CA SER A 122 -3.17 -8.72 19.78
C SER A 122 -2.25 -9.67 19.03
N TRP A 123 -2.79 -10.52 18.14
CA TRP A 123 -1.98 -11.47 17.36
C TRP A 123 -0.88 -10.80 16.53
N LEU A 124 -1.15 -9.59 16.01
CA LEU A 124 -0.20 -8.83 15.20
C LEU A 124 0.81 -8.12 16.10
N TRP A 125 0.34 -7.51 17.19
CA TRP A 125 1.22 -6.91 18.19
C TRP A 125 2.23 -7.91 18.75
N ASP A 126 1.78 -9.10 19.12
CA ASP A 126 2.63 -10.14 19.70
C ASP A 126 3.71 -10.57 18.70
N LYS A 127 3.35 -10.79 17.43
CA LYS A 127 4.32 -11.11 16.37
C LYS A 127 5.36 -10.00 16.18
N LEU A 128 4.93 -8.74 16.06
CA LEU A 128 5.86 -7.63 15.85
C LEU A 128 6.75 -7.40 17.07
N SER A 129 6.22 -7.54 18.28
CA SER A 129 6.99 -7.41 19.52
C SER A 129 8.08 -8.47 19.63
N ILE A 130 7.80 -9.70 19.19
CA ILE A 130 8.80 -10.77 19.14
C ILE A 130 9.87 -10.48 18.07
N SER A 131 9.48 -10.07 16.87
CA SER A 131 10.43 -9.85 15.76
C SER A 131 11.31 -8.60 15.94
N PHE A 132 10.75 -7.51 16.49
CA PHE A 132 11.43 -6.21 16.55
C PHE A 132 11.85 -5.79 17.97
N GLY A 133 11.32 -6.44 19.01
CA GLY A 133 11.31 -5.89 20.37
C GLY A 133 10.22 -4.83 20.55
N GLU A 134 9.74 -4.64 21.77
CA GLU A 134 8.56 -3.79 22.07
C GLU A 134 8.74 -2.33 21.64
N GLU A 135 9.94 -1.75 21.84
CA GLU A 135 10.22 -0.34 21.50
C GLU A 135 10.11 -0.09 19.99
N GLN A 136 10.81 -0.89 19.18
CA GLN A 136 10.79 -0.75 17.73
C GLN A 136 9.44 -1.18 17.14
N ALA A 137 8.79 -2.20 17.71
CA ALA A 137 7.44 -2.59 17.33
C ALA A 137 6.43 -1.44 17.57
N LEU A 138 6.56 -0.72 18.69
CA LEU A 138 5.73 0.44 18.98
C LEU A 138 5.99 1.59 18.01
N ALA A 139 7.26 1.93 17.74
CA ALA A 139 7.61 2.98 16.77
C ALA A 139 7.07 2.66 15.36
N LEU A 140 7.15 1.39 14.95
CA LEU A 140 6.55 0.92 13.71
C LEU A 140 5.01 1.05 13.73
N ALA A 141 4.35 0.62 14.80
CA ALA A 141 2.91 0.69 14.96
C ALA A 141 2.41 2.14 14.92
N GLU A 142 3.08 3.06 15.62
CA GLU A 142 2.78 4.49 15.58
C GLU A 142 2.84 5.03 14.15
N SER A 143 3.91 4.75 13.42
CA SER A 143 4.05 5.19 12.03
C SER A 143 2.98 4.59 11.12
N LEU A 144 2.64 3.29 11.29
CA LEU A 144 1.56 2.62 10.56
C LEU A 144 0.18 3.22 10.86
N ASN A 145 0.00 3.81 12.04
CA ASN A 145 -1.21 4.52 12.46
C ASN A 145 -1.20 6.01 12.09
N THR A 146 -0.28 6.47 11.26
CA THR A 146 -0.32 7.81 10.67
C THR A 146 -0.77 7.78 9.20
N PRO A 147 -1.52 8.78 8.72
CA PRO A 147 -1.85 8.88 7.30
C PRO A 147 -0.57 8.96 6.43
N ALA A 148 -0.51 8.18 5.35
CA ALA A 148 0.60 8.25 4.41
C ALA A 148 0.64 9.59 3.64
N PRO A 149 1.83 10.07 3.25
CA PRO A 149 1.96 11.13 2.26
C PRO A 149 1.44 10.69 0.89
N LEU A 150 1.27 11.66 0.00
CA LEU A 150 0.92 11.43 -1.38
C LEU A 150 2.20 11.44 -2.22
N ASP A 151 2.61 10.26 -2.67
CA ASP A 151 3.76 10.12 -3.55
C ASP A 151 3.30 9.88 -4.99
N LEU A 152 4.02 10.51 -5.91
CA LEU A 152 3.86 10.42 -7.35
C LEU A 152 5.09 9.77 -7.94
N ARG A 153 4.90 9.03 -9.04
CA ARG A 153 5.96 8.58 -9.92
C ARG A 153 5.87 9.34 -11.23
N VAL A 154 6.98 9.97 -11.62
CA VAL A 154 7.14 10.57 -12.94
C VAL A 154 7.38 9.48 -13.99
N ASN A 155 6.64 9.56 -15.09
CA ASN A 155 6.85 8.74 -16.27
C ASN A 155 8.07 9.25 -17.04
N SER A 156 9.20 8.55 -16.90
CA SER A 156 10.48 8.92 -17.48
C SER A 156 10.55 8.88 -19.01
N ILE A 157 9.49 8.44 -19.69
CA ILE A 157 9.32 8.57 -21.15
C ILE A 157 8.81 9.97 -21.52
N LYS A 158 8.05 10.61 -20.63
CA LYS A 158 7.34 11.87 -20.90
C LYS A 158 7.98 13.09 -20.25
N GLY A 159 8.75 12.90 -19.18
CA GLY A 159 9.41 13.99 -18.48
C GLY A 159 10.40 13.52 -17.41
N ASN A 160 10.91 14.48 -16.65
CA ASN A 160 11.78 14.28 -15.49
C ASN A 160 11.19 14.98 -14.25
N ARG A 161 11.79 14.76 -13.08
CA ARG A 161 11.27 15.29 -11.80
C ARG A 161 11.24 16.81 -11.79
N GLU A 162 12.27 17.43 -12.32
CA GLU A 162 12.49 18.88 -12.29
C GLU A 162 11.41 19.61 -13.10
N THR A 163 11.15 19.15 -14.33
CA THR A 163 10.09 19.69 -15.18
C THR A 163 8.70 19.46 -14.58
N VAL A 164 8.44 18.26 -14.04
CA VAL A 164 7.13 17.95 -13.43
C VAL A 164 6.88 18.79 -12.18
N VAL A 165 7.89 19.02 -11.34
CA VAL A 165 7.78 19.90 -10.17
C VAL A 165 7.42 21.32 -10.60
N ALA A 166 8.08 21.87 -11.63
CA ALA A 166 7.77 23.19 -12.15
C ALA A 166 6.32 23.28 -12.65
N GLN A 167 5.83 22.28 -13.38
CA GLN A 167 4.45 22.23 -13.87
C GLN A 167 3.41 22.06 -12.75
N LEU A 168 3.74 21.31 -11.69
CA LEU A 168 2.87 21.19 -10.51
C LEU A 168 2.73 22.52 -9.77
N ALA A 169 3.77 23.34 -9.75
CA ALA A 169 3.76 24.66 -9.10
C ALA A 169 2.79 25.65 -9.79
N GLU A 170 2.51 25.49 -11.09
CA GLU A 170 1.48 26.26 -11.81
C GLU A 170 0.06 25.98 -11.27
N ALA A 171 -0.16 24.79 -10.69
CA ALA A 171 -1.42 24.36 -10.08
C ALA A 171 -1.46 24.52 -8.54
N PRO A 172 -0.74 25.51 -8.00
CA PRO A 172 -0.29 25.61 -6.60
C PRO A 172 0.03 24.31 -5.83
N ILE A 173 0.57 23.28 -6.50
CA ILE A 173 0.93 22.01 -5.86
C ILE A 173 2.41 22.00 -5.52
N ILE A 174 2.72 21.97 -4.23
CA ILE A 174 4.09 21.84 -3.73
C ILE A 174 4.48 20.36 -3.69
N ALA A 175 5.47 20.00 -4.49
CA ALA A 175 6.05 18.66 -4.52
C ALA A 175 7.58 18.74 -4.46
N GLU A 176 8.19 17.78 -3.77
CA GLU A 176 9.64 17.65 -3.63
C GLU A 176 10.10 16.26 -4.06
N PRO A 177 11.34 16.08 -4.56
CA PRO A 177 11.88 14.76 -4.84
C PRO A 177 11.81 13.84 -3.62
N THR A 178 11.45 12.58 -3.85
CA THR A 178 11.58 11.57 -2.80
C THR A 178 13.06 11.16 -2.64
N PRO A 179 13.50 10.72 -1.45
CA PRO A 179 14.92 10.51 -1.16
C PRO A 179 15.59 9.36 -1.93
N TYR A 180 14.84 8.31 -2.31
CA TYR A 180 15.42 7.09 -2.86
C TYR A 180 15.08 6.89 -4.34
N SER A 181 13.83 7.09 -4.74
CA SER A 181 13.40 6.89 -6.12
C SER A 181 13.80 8.07 -7.02
N ALA A 182 14.60 7.79 -8.05
CA ALA A 182 15.00 8.77 -9.06
C ALA A 182 13.83 9.40 -9.84
N THR A 183 12.63 8.83 -9.78
CA THR A 183 11.42 9.37 -10.44
C THR A 183 10.30 9.71 -9.47
N GLY A 184 10.54 9.57 -8.16
CA GLY A 184 9.55 9.84 -7.12
C GLY A 184 9.44 11.33 -6.77
N LEU A 185 8.22 11.78 -6.52
CA LEU A 185 7.90 13.10 -5.96
C LEU A 185 6.93 12.93 -4.79
N ARG A 186 7.17 13.63 -3.69
CA ARG A 186 6.29 13.71 -2.52
C ARG A 186 5.53 15.02 -2.52
N VAL A 187 4.21 14.95 -2.49
CA VAL A 187 3.33 16.13 -2.44
C VAL A 187 3.05 16.49 -0.99
N LYS A 188 3.30 17.76 -0.60
CA LYS A 188 3.13 18.25 0.78
C LYS A 188 1.68 18.18 1.28
N LYS A 189 0.71 18.30 0.36
CA LYS A 189 -0.74 18.19 0.63
C LYS A 189 -1.35 17.10 -0.25
N LYS A 190 -2.65 16.83 -0.08
CA LYS A 190 -3.41 15.85 -0.87
C LYS A 190 -4.40 16.52 -1.84
N PRO A 191 -3.93 17.22 -2.90
CA PRO A 191 -4.82 17.84 -3.88
C PRO A 191 -5.56 16.80 -4.73
N SER A 192 -6.64 17.22 -5.40
CA SER A 192 -7.25 16.41 -6.46
C SER A 192 -6.34 16.40 -7.69
N LEU A 193 -5.86 15.22 -8.06
CA LEU A 193 -4.94 15.06 -9.19
C LEU A 193 -5.65 14.73 -10.50
N GLN A 194 -6.88 14.20 -10.44
CA GLN A 194 -7.54 13.55 -11.57
C GLN A 194 -7.77 14.49 -12.76
N ASN A 195 -7.85 15.79 -12.48
CA ASN A 195 -8.10 16.83 -13.48
C ASN A 195 -6.85 17.49 -14.04
N LEU A 196 -5.68 17.25 -13.44
CA LEU A 196 -4.41 17.84 -13.88
C LEU A 196 -4.01 17.32 -15.26
N PRO A 197 -3.51 18.18 -16.17
CA PRO A 197 -3.00 17.75 -17.47
C PRO A 197 -1.98 16.60 -17.34
N LEU A 198 -1.03 16.72 -16.41
CA LEU A 198 0.02 15.73 -16.14
C LEU A 198 -0.51 14.34 -15.73
N PHE A 199 -1.68 14.30 -15.07
CA PHE A 199 -2.29 13.03 -14.68
C PHE A 199 -3.05 12.42 -15.87
N LYS A 200 -3.80 13.26 -16.61
CA LYS A 200 -4.59 12.85 -17.78
C LYS A 200 -3.72 12.32 -18.91
N ASP A 201 -2.59 12.96 -19.16
CA ASP A 201 -1.65 12.55 -20.19
C ASP A 201 -0.67 11.46 -19.71
N GLY A 202 -0.73 11.01 -18.46
CA GLY A 202 0.11 9.93 -17.94
C GLY A 202 1.58 10.31 -17.70
N THR A 203 1.89 11.60 -17.58
CA THR A 203 3.19 12.11 -17.14
C THR A 203 3.46 11.78 -15.67
N ILE A 204 2.41 11.72 -14.84
CA ILE A 204 2.48 11.27 -13.45
C ILE A 204 1.52 10.12 -13.14
N GLU A 205 1.92 9.27 -12.20
CA GLU A 205 1.09 8.21 -11.62
C GLU A 205 1.15 8.29 -10.09
N VAL A 206 0.07 7.98 -9.38
CA VAL A 206 0.08 7.88 -7.91
C VAL A 206 0.72 6.54 -7.53
N GLN A 207 1.83 6.58 -6.81
CA GLN A 207 2.53 5.39 -6.34
C GLN A 207 3.49 5.72 -5.20
N ASP A 208 3.39 4.97 -4.10
CA ASP A 208 4.34 5.00 -2.99
C ASP A 208 5.78 4.78 -3.46
N GLU A 209 6.73 5.54 -2.90
CA GLU A 209 8.15 5.42 -3.24
C GLU A 209 8.69 3.98 -3.09
N GLY A 210 8.33 3.25 -2.04
CA GLY A 210 8.77 1.87 -1.84
C GLY A 210 8.32 0.96 -2.99
N SER A 211 7.08 1.15 -3.47
CA SER A 211 6.55 0.44 -4.64
C SER A 211 7.27 0.82 -5.95
N GLN A 212 7.84 2.02 -6.04
CA GLN A 212 8.70 2.43 -7.16
C GLN A 212 10.06 1.72 -7.10
N LEU A 213 10.66 1.62 -5.92
CA LEU A 213 11.93 0.90 -5.70
C LEU A 213 11.81 -0.59 -6.07
N LEU A 214 10.67 -1.22 -5.76
CA LEU A 214 10.40 -2.60 -6.18
C LEU A 214 10.52 -2.81 -7.69
N ALA A 215 10.06 -1.85 -8.50
CA ALA A 215 10.20 -1.92 -9.95
C ALA A 215 11.66 -1.71 -10.40
N GLN A 216 12.42 -0.87 -9.70
CA GLN A 216 13.84 -0.64 -9.98
C GLN A 216 14.70 -1.87 -9.66
N LEU A 217 14.40 -2.58 -8.56
CA LEU A 217 15.11 -3.81 -8.14
C LEU A 217 15.02 -4.95 -9.16
N VAL A 218 13.99 -4.95 -10.01
CA VAL A 218 13.89 -5.89 -11.14
C VAL A 218 15.11 -5.79 -12.04
N GLY A 219 15.74 -4.62 -12.15
CA GLY A 219 16.91 -4.42 -13.00
C GLY A 219 16.60 -4.76 -14.45
N ALA A 220 15.39 -4.43 -14.91
CA ALA A 220 14.95 -4.63 -16.27
C ALA A 220 15.73 -3.73 -17.23
N ARG A 221 16.15 -4.29 -18.37
CA ARG A 221 16.94 -3.58 -19.38
C ARG A 221 16.18 -3.47 -20.69
N ARG A 222 16.63 -2.53 -21.53
CA ARG A 222 16.06 -2.31 -22.87
C ARG A 222 16.20 -3.60 -23.70
N GLY A 223 15.13 -3.98 -24.40
CA GLY A 223 15.11 -5.14 -25.29
C GLY A 223 14.84 -6.49 -24.61
N GLU A 224 14.84 -6.56 -23.28
CA GLU A 224 14.57 -7.80 -22.53
C GLU A 224 13.10 -8.26 -22.63
N MET A 225 12.90 -9.55 -22.38
CA MET A 225 11.60 -10.13 -22.09
C MET A 225 11.38 -10.16 -20.56
N VAL A 226 10.42 -9.37 -20.10
CA VAL A 226 10.11 -9.17 -18.68
C VAL A 226 8.68 -9.57 -18.38
N ALA A 227 8.42 -10.09 -17.18
CA ALA A 227 7.07 -10.38 -16.71
C ALA A 227 6.80 -9.73 -15.35
N ASP A 228 5.66 -9.08 -15.21
CA ASP A 228 5.02 -8.72 -13.94
C ASP A 228 3.90 -9.74 -13.69
N PHE A 229 4.13 -10.69 -12.79
CA PHE A 229 3.31 -11.91 -12.67
C PHE A 229 1.99 -11.71 -11.89
N CYS A 230 1.90 -10.62 -11.12
CA CYS A 230 0.74 -10.25 -10.31
C CYS A 230 0.45 -8.76 -10.49
N ALA A 231 0.28 -8.35 -11.76
CA ALA A 231 0.33 -6.96 -12.18
C ALA A 231 -0.77 -6.07 -11.57
N GLY A 232 -1.91 -6.64 -11.17
CA GLY A 232 -3.03 -5.90 -10.61
C GLY A 232 -3.53 -4.81 -11.56
N ALA A 233 -3.52 -3.56 -11.09
CA ALA A 233 -3.84 -2.39 -11.90
C ALA A 233 -2.65 -1.85 -12.72
N GLY A 234 -1.52 -2.55 -12.70
CA GLY A 234 -0.31 -2.31 -13.51
C GLY A 234 0.56 -1.15 -13.06
N GLY A 235 0.56 -0.79 -11.77
CA GLY A 235 1.45 0.25 -11.25
C GLY A 235 2.91 -0.05 -11.56
N LYS A 236 3.40 -1.22 -11.13
CA LYS A 236 4.79 -1.68 -11.35
C LYS A 236 5.06 -2.01 -12.82
N THR A 237 4.11 -2.63 -13.51
CA THR A 237 4.17 -2.81 -14.98
C THR A 237 4.50 -1.51 -15.72
N LEU A 238 3.81 -0.40 -15.41
CA LEU A 238 4.07 0.88 -16.08
C LEU A 238 5.46 1.45 -15.74
N ALA A 239 5.96 1.24 -14.51
CA ALA A 239 7.34 1.61 -14.17
C ALA A 239 8.35 0.78 -14.97
N LEU A 240 8.15 -0.54 -15.04
CA LEU A 240 9.02 -1.44 -15.80
C LEU A 240 9.05 -1.07 -17.28
N GLY A 241 7.89 -0.79 -17.90
CA GLY A 241 7.84 -0.34 -19.29
C GLY A 241 8.63 0.94 -19.52
N ALA A 242 8.57 1.89 -18.58
CA ALA A 242 9.34 3.13 -18.64
C ALA A 242 10.86 2.90 -18.45
N ILE A 243 11.26 2.03 -17.51
CA ILE A 243 12.65 1.60 -17.29
C ILE A 243 13.22 0.94 -18.57
N MET A 244 12.42 0.08 -19.21
CA MET A 244 12.76 -0.57 -20.48
C MET A 244 12.73 0.39 -21.68
N ARG A 245 12.42 1.68 -21.48
CA ARG A 245 12.32 2.70 -22.53
C ARG A 245 11.38 2.31 -23.67
N ASN A 246 10.26 1.69 -23.33
CA ASN A 246 9.28 1.18 -24.29
C ASN A 246 9.86 0.21 -25.34
N THR A 247 10.88 -0.58 -25.00
CA THR A 247 11.45 -1.62 -25.87
C THR A 247 11.35 -3.01 -25.24
N GLY A 248 11.65 -4.07 -26.00
CA GLY A 248 11.52 -5.45 -25.53
C GLY A 248 10.07 -5.93 -25.46
N ARG A 249 9.78 -6.87 -24.57
CA ARG A 249 8.43 -7.39 -24.32
C ARG A 249 8.15 -7.44 -22.83
N LEU A 250 7.10 -6.76 -22.38
CA LEU A 250 6.67 -6.78 -20.98
C LEU A 250 5.30 -7.46 -20.85
N TYR A 251 5.25 -8.63 -20.23
CA TYR A 251 4.00 -9.31 -19.92
C TYR A 251 3.46 -8.86 -18.57
N ALA A 252 2.17 -8.54 -18.51
CA ALA A 252 1.46 -8.21 -17.27
C ALA A 252 0.37 -9.25 -17.02
N PHE A 253 0.65 -10.19 -16.13
CA PHE A 253 -0.25 -11.28 -15.78
C PHE A 253 -1.10 -10.91 -14.56
N ASP A 254 -2.39 -11.28 -14.60
CA ASP A 254 -3.25 -11.28 -13.41
C ASP A 254 -4.39 -12.29 -13.61
N ILE A 255 -4.89 -12.86 -12.51
CA ILE A 255 -6.09 -13.71 -12.53
C ILE A 255 -7.38 -12.89 -12.63
N SER A 256 -7.34 -11.62 -12.22
CA SER A 256 -8.49 -10.72 -12.17
C SER A 256 -8.53 -9.86 -13.42
N GLU A 257 -9.42 -10.22 -14.34
CA GLU A 257 -9.74 -9.39 -15.51
C GLU A 257 -10.16 -7.97 -15.09
N LYS A 258 -10.95 -7.84 -14.01
CA LYS A 258 -11.39 -6.54 -13.48
C LYS A 258 -10.22 -5.64 -13.06
N ARG A 259 -9.17 -6.19 -12.42
CA ARG A 259 -7.98 -5.41 -12.06
C ARG A 259 -7.18 -5.03 -13.31
N LEU A 260 -6.95 -6.00 -14.20
CA LEU A 260 -6.19 -5.78 -15.43
C LEU A 260 -6.89 -4.80 -16.39
N ALA A 261 -8.22 -4.75 -16.39
CA ALA A 261 -8.99 -3.76 -17.14
C ALA A 261 -8.68 -2.32 -16.71
N LYS A 262 -8.29 -2.10 -15.44
CA LYS A 262 -7.84 -0.79 -14.96
C LYS A 262 -6.47 -0.39 -15.51
N LEU A 263 -5.65 -1.33 -15.99
CA LEU A 263 -4.38 -1.03 -16.64
C LEU A 263 -4.59 -0.42 -18.03
N LYS A 264 -5.58 -0.88 -18.80
CA LYS A 264 -5.83 -0.41 -20.19
C LYS A 264 -5.85 1.13 -20.35
N PRO A 265 -6.66 1.91 -19.60
CA PRO A 265 -6.66 3.36 -19.72
C PRO A 265 -5.36 4.02 -19.23
N ARG A 266 -4.65 3.40 -18.28
CA ARG A 266 -3.34 3.89 -17.81
C ARG A 266 -2.26 3.65 -18.85
N LEU A 267 -2.30 2.49 -19.51
CA LEU A 267 -1.40 2.14 -20.60
C LEU A 267 -1.57 3.10 -21.77
N ALA A 268 -2.81 3.37 -22.19
CA ALA A 268 -3.12 4.28 -23.29
C ALA A 268 -2.49 5.67 -23.10
N ARG A 269 -2.58 6.24 -21.90
CA ARG A 269 -1.93 7.53 -21.59
C ARG A 269 -0.45 7.41 -21.27
N SER A 270 0.08 6.25 -20.89
CA SER A 270 1.51 6.11 -20.54
C SER A 270 2.48 6.30 -21.72
N GLY A 271 2.01 6.10 -22.96
CA GLY A 271 2.85 6.10 -24.16
C GLY A 271 3.61 4.78 -24.40
N LEU A 272 3.34 3.74 -23.60
CA LEU A 272 3.92 2.41 -23.77
C LEU A 272 3.14 1.59 -24.81
N SER A 273 3.87 0.85 -25.63
CA SER A 273 3.37 -0.10 -26.63
C SER A 273 3.97 -1.50 -26.49
N ASN A 274 5.02 -1.67 -25.67
CA ASN A 274 5.69 -2.95 -25.41
C ASN A 274 5.02 -3.83 -24.33
N VAL A 275 3.86 -3.43 -23.82
CA VAL A 275 3.15 -4.11 -22.72
C VAL A 275 2.05 -5.02 -23.24
N HIS A 276 2.04 -6.26 -22.77
CA HIS A 276 1.06 -7.29 -23.10
C HIS A 276 0.28 -7.70 -21.83
N PRO A 277 -0.89 -7.10 -21.57
CA PRO A 277 -1.78 -7.55 -20.52
C PRO A 277 -2.35 -8.93 -20.86
N VAL A 278 -2.19 -9.91 -19.96
CA VAL A 278 -2.65 -11.28 -20.16
C VAL A 278 -3.40 -11.79 -18.93
N VAL A 279 -4.70 -12.04 -19.09
CA VAL A 279 -5.48 -12.74 -18.05
C VAL A 279 -5.11 -14.23 -18.05
N ILE A 280 -4.82 -14.77 -16.87
CA ILE A 280 -4.52 -16.18 -16.62
C ILE A 280 -5.60 -16.78 -15.70
N ALA A 281 -5.92 -18.06 -15.85
CA ALA A 281 -6.90 -18.71 -14.97
C ALA A 281 -6.33 -18.95 -13.55
N HIS A 282 -5.04 -19.27 -13.48
CA HIS A 282 -4.30 -19.58 -12.25
C HIS A 282 -2.78 -19.58 -12.53
N GLU A 283 -1.94 -19.70 -11.52
CA GLU A 283 -0.47 -19.65 -11.62
C GLU A 283 0.14 -20.81 -12.45
N LYS A 284 -0.61 -21.87 -12.72
CA LYS A 284 -0.21 -23.00 -13.59
C LYS A 284 -0.79 -22.95 -15.02
N ASP A 285 -1.31 -21.80 -15.46
CA ASP A 285 -1.96 -21.65 -16.77
C ASP A 285 -1.03 -22.03 -17.94
N ALA A 286 -1.59 -22.61 -19.01
CA ALA A 286 -0.83 -23.02 -20.19
C ALA A 286 -0.06 -21.86 -20.85
N LYS A 287 -0.56 -20.62 -20.75
CA LYS A 287 0.13 -19.41 -21.24
C LYS A 287 1.47 -19.20 -20.54
N ILE A 288 1.55 -19.52 -19.24
CA ILE A 288 2.78 -19.44 -18.44
C ILE A 288 3.75 -20.54 -18.89
N LYS A 289 3.25 -21.76 -19.10
CA LYS A 289 4.06 -22.89 -19.59
C LYS A 289 4.74 -22.59 -20.93
N ARG A 290 4.05 -21.87 -21.84
CA ARG A 290 4.62 -21.44 -23.14
C ARG A 290 5.81 -20.48 -23.02
N LEU A 291 5.98 -19.85 -21.87
CA LEU A 291 7.05 -18.91 -21.54
C LEU A 291 8.15 -19.51 -20.65
N ALA A 292 8.15 -20.83 -20.45
CA ALA A 292 9.18 -21.51 -19.66
C ALA A 292 10.60 -21.18 -20.15
N ALA A 293 11.46 -20.78 -19.22
CA ALA A 293 12.86 -20.41 -19.44
C ALA A 293 13.12 -19.34 -20.53
N LYS A 294 12.18 -18.42 -20.78
CA LYS A 294 12.32 -17.37 -21.81
C LYS A 294 12.53 -15.96 -21.25
N LEU A 295 12.20 -15.72 -19.99
CA LEU A 295 12.16 -14.38 -19.41
C LEU A 295 13.51 -14.02 -18.80
N ASP A 296 14.03 -12.86 -19.17
CA ASP A 296 15.23 -12.27 -18.57
C ASP A 296 14.99 -11.88 -17.12
N ARG A 297 13.81 -11.29 -16.86
CA ARG A 297 13.39 -10.79 -15.56
C ARG A 297 11.93 -11.16 -15.28
N VAL A 298 11.65 -11.56 -14.05
CA VAL A 298 10.30 -11.83 -13.57
C VAL A 298 10.10 -11.15 -12.21
N LEU A 299 9.09 -10.29 -12.12
CA LEU A 299 8.62 -9.70 -10.87
C LEU A 299 7.40 -10.48 -10.39
N VAL A 300 7.42 -10.86 -9.12
CA VAL A 300 6.29 -11.43 -8.38
C VAL A 300 5.95 -10.47 -7.25
N ASP A 301 5.05 -9.52 -7.52
CA ASP A 301 4.40 -8.67 -6.51
C ASP A 301 3.25 -9.46 -5.87
N ALA A 302 3.58 -10.33 -4.93
CA ALA A 302 2.68 -11.39 -4.50
C ALA A 302 1.45 -10.85 -3.75
N PRO A 303 0.28 -11.50 -3.90
CA PRO A 303 -0.84 -11.23 -3.01
C PRO A 303 -0.42 -11.55 -1.57
N CYS A 304 -0.57 -10.58 -0.68
CA CYS A 304 -0.13 -10.64 0.71
C CYS A 304 -1.15 -9.97 1.63
N SER A 305 -0.88 -9.99 2.92
CA SER A 305 -1.74 -9.45 3.97
C SER A 305 -1.99 -7.95 3.80
N GLY A 306 -1.04 -7.22 3.19
CA GLY A 306 -1.09 -5.77 3.01
C GLY A 306 -0.79 -4.98 4.28
N LEU A 307 -0.25 -5.63 5.33
CA LEU A 307 0.04 -5.03 6.64
C LEU A 307 1.13 -3.96 6.61
N GLY A 308 1.91 -3.86 5.54
CA GLY A 308 2.81 -2.73 5.32
C GLY A 308 2.10 -1.44 4.88
N THR A 309 0.85 -1.51 4.43
CA THR A 309 0.11 -0.37 3.83
C THR A 309 -0.94 0.25 4.76
N LEU A 310 -0.88 -0.01 6.06
CA LEU A 310 -1.90 0.41 7.05
C LEU A 310 -2.09 1.93 7.14
N ARG A 311 -1.07 2.69 6.79
CA ARG A 311 -1.12 4.16 6.68
C ARG A 311 -2.18 4.63 5.67
N ARG A 312 -2.42 3.81 4.65
CA ARG A 312 -3.38 4.03 3.56
C ARG A 312 -4.69 3.28 3.81
N ASN A 313 -4.60 2.03 4.28
CA ASN A 313 -5.75 1.13 4.47
C ASN A 313 -5.77 0.59 5.91
N PRO A 314 -6.15 1.41 6.91
CA PRO A 314 -6.05 1.02 8.32
C PRO A 314 -7.09 -0.03 8.74
N ASP A 315 -8.10 -0.32 7.91
CA ASP A 315 -9.03 -1.42 8.12
C ASP A 315 -8.35 -2.79 7.98
N VAL A 316 -7.30 -2.89 7.14
CA VAL A 316 -6.65 -4.17 6.80
C VAL A 316 -6.19 -4.92 8.05
N LYS A 317 -5.57 -4.25 9.02
CA LYS A 317 -5.13 -4.90 10.28
C LYS A 317 -6.28 -5.56 11.05
N TRP A 318 -7.50 -5.04 10.95
CA TRP A 318 -8.68 -5.60 11.64
C TRP A 318 -9.41 -6.67 10.82
N ARG A 319 -9.23 -6.68 9.50
CA ARG A 319 -9.79 -7.70 8.60
C ARG A 319 -8.92 -8.95 8.50
N GLN A 320 -7.62 -8.81 8.74
CA GLN A 320 -6.68 -9.92 8.69
C GLN A 320 -6.70 -10.74 9.98
N THR A 321 -6.47 -12.04 9.83
CA THR A 321 -6.25 -12.99 10.92
C THR A 321 -4.97 -13.78 10.68
N ALA A 322 -4.45 -14.42 11.72
CA ALA A 322 -3.27 -15.28 11.60
C ALA A 322 -3.48 -16.43 10.60
N GLU A 323 -4.69 -17.01 10.57
CA GLU A 323 -5.08 -18.06 9.62
C GLU A 323 -5.11 -17.54 8.18
N GLY A 324 -5.64 -16.33 7.98
CA GLY A 324 -5.66 -15.67 6.67
C GLY A 324 -4.25 -15.42 6.13
N VAL A 325 -3.30 -15.06 6.99
CA VAL A 325 -1.88 -14.95 6.62
C VAL A 325 -1.30 -16.31 6.22
N ALA A 326 -1.56 -17.37 6.98
CA ALA A 326 -1.11 -18.71 6.65
C ALA A 326 -1.64 -19.20 5.28
N GLU A 327 -2.91 -18.92 4.95
CA GLU A 327 -3.46 -19.21 3.62
C GLU A 327 -2.78 -18.44 2.50
N LEU A 328 -2.40 -17.19 2.75
CA LEU A 328 -1.65 -16.36 1.80
C LEU A 328 -0.25 -16.93 1.57
N ASN A 329 0.43 -17.41 2.61
CA ASN A 329 1.77 -18.02 2.49
C ASN A 329 1.77 -19.20 1.49
N VAL A 330 0.75 -20.07 1.55
CA VAL A 330 0.58 -21.18 0.60
C VAL A 330 0.44 -20.69 -0.83
N LYS A 331 -0.38 -19.64 -1.05
CA LYS A 331 -0.59 -19.03 -2.37
C LYS A 331 0.70 -18.38 -2.88
N GLN A 332 1.40 -17.63 -2.03
CA GLN A 332 2.67 -16.97 -2.33
C GLN A 332 3.73 -17.98 -2.78
N ALA A 333 3.87 -19.10 -2.07
CA ALA A 333 4.79 -20.17 -2.43
C ALA A 333 4.44 -20.79 -3.80
N SER A 334 3.17 -21.11 -4.06
CA SER A 334 2.73 -21.67 -5.36
C SER A 334 2.98 -20.70 -6.52
N ILE A 335 2.70 -19.41 -6.30
CA ILE A 335 2.90 -18.34 -7.28
C ILE A 335 4.39 -18.17 -7.58
N LEU A 336 5.24 -18.08 -6.55
CA LEU A 336 6.68 -17.90 -6.70
C LEU A 336 7.31 -19.07 -7.46
N ALA A 337 7.01 -20.31 -7.06
CA ALA A 337 7.47 -21.50 -7.76
C ALA A 337 7.01 -21.54 -9.23
N SER A 338 5.78 -21.10 -9.50
CA SER A 338 5.25 -21.05 -10.85
C SER A 338 5.92 -20.01 -11.74
N ALA A 339 6.17 -18.82 -11.19
CA ALA A 339 6.85 -17.72 -11.87
C ALA A 339 8.33 -18.05 -12.16
N ALA A 340 9.00 -18.74 -11.22
CA ALA A 340 10.40 -19.16 -11.36
C ALA A 340 10.64 -20.00 -12.63
N ARG A 341 9.68 -20.81 -13.07
CA ARG A 341 9.79 -21.63 -14.29
C ARG A 341 9.95 -20.81 -15.58
N MET A 342 9.50 -19.56 -15.59
CA MET A 342 9.64 -18.68 -16.75
C MET A 342 11.05 -18.11 -16.89
N VAL A 343 11.83 -18.09 -15.80
CA VAL A 343 13.13 -17.45 -15.72
C VAL A 343 14.16 -18.26 -16.49
N LYS A 344 14.83 -17.63 -17.45
CA LYS A 344 15.92 -18.26 -18.21
C LYS A 344 17.15 -18.50 -17.32
N PRO A 345 18.10 -19.39 -17.69
CA PRO A 345 19.41 -19.45 -17.03
C PRO A 345 20.12 -18.08 -17.07
N GLY A 346 20.63 -17.63 -15.93
CA GLY A 346 21.17 -16.27 -15.73
C GLY A 346 20.10 -15.17 -15.66
N GLY A 347 18.81 -15.52 -15.69
CA GLY A 347 17.70 -14.59 -15.49
C GLY A 347 17.43 -14.33 -14.01
N ARG A 348 16.70 -13.24 -13.72
CA ARG A 348 16.42 -12.78 -12.35
C ARG A 348 14.94 -12.88 -12.01
N LEU A 349 14.67 -13.34 -10.80
CA LEU A 349 13.37 -13.43 -10.17
C LEU A 349 13.35 -12.48 -8.98
N VAL A 350 12.44 -11.51 -8.97
CA VAL A 350 12.23 -10.62 -7.83
C VAL A 350 10.90 -10.97 -7.18
N TYR A 351 10.96 -11.44 -5.94
CA TYR A 351 9.79 -11.64 -5.10
C TYR A 351 9.60 -10.40 -4.23
N ALA A 352 8.38 -9.88 -4.15
CA ALA A 352 8.06 -8.71 -3.35
C ALA A 352 6.67 -8.81 -2.73
N THR A 353 6.50 -8.17 -1.57
CA THR A 353 5.22 -8.03 -0.87
C THR A 353 5.10 -6.63 -0.29
N CYS A 354 3.87 -6.23 0.07
CA CYS A 354 3.62 -5.12 0.98
C CYS A 354 3.25 -5.61 2.39
N SER A 355 3.93 -6.66 2.86
CA SER A 355 3.86 -7.18 4.22
C SER A 355 5.12 -6.83 5.02
N ILE A 356 4.95 -6.78 6.34
CA ILE A 356 6.02 -6.59 7.33
C ILE A 356 6.26 -7.86 8.16
N LEU A 357 5.61 -8.98 7.80
CA LEU A 357 5.71 -10.25 8.52
C LEU A 357 6.74 -11.16 7.85
N ASP A 358 7.66 -11.69 8.65
CA ASP A 358 8.73 -12.58 8.16
C ASP A 358 8.17 -13.84 7.47
N GLU A 359 7.02 -14.34 7.91
CA GLU A 359 6.37 -15.55 7.36
C GLU A 359 5.82 -15.37 5.93
N GLU A 360 5.54 -14.13 5.52
CA GLU A 360 5.19 -13.77 4.14
C GLU A 360 6.41 -13.34 3.32
N ASN A 361 7.57 -13.20 3.96
CA ASN A 361 8.73 -12.53 3.39
C ASN A 361 9.91 -13.52 3.32
N GLU A 362 10.82 -13.45 4.29
CA GLU A 362 12.01 -14.30 4.40
C GLU A 362 11.62 -15.77 4.46
N GLY A 363 10.57 -16.13 5.19
CA GLY A 363 10.09 -17.51 5.30
C GLY A 363 9.74 -18.11 3.94
N ILE A 364 9.06 -17.35 3.07
CA ILE A 364 8.72 -17.78 1.70
C ILE A 364 9.98 -17.93 0.86
N VAL A 365 10.90 -16.98 0.93
CA VAL A 365 12.12 -16.97 0.11
C VAL A 365 13.07 -18.09 0.52
N GLN A 366 13.27 -18.31 1.81
CA GLN A 366 14.11 -19.38 2.34
C GLN A 366 13.57 -20.76 1.95
N ALA A 367 12.25 -20.97 2.09
CA ALA A 367 11.61 -22.21 1.65
C ALA A 367 11.75 -22.43 0.14
N PHE A 368 11.61 -21.36 -0.67
CA PHE A 368 11.82 -21.42 -2.11
C PHE A 368 13.26 -21.80 -2.46
N LEU A 369 14.27 -21.13 -1.89
CA LEU A 369 15.68 -21.41 -2.17
C LEU A 369 16.11 -22.83 -1.76
N ALA A 370 15.53 -23.37 -0.68
CA ALA A 370 15.75 -24.76 -0.28
C ALA A 370 15.21 -25.77 -1.32
N GLN A 371 14.09 -25.46 -1.97
CA GLN A 371 13.45 -26.32 -2.97
C GLN A 371 13.98 -26.09 -4.40
N HIS A 372 14.63 -24.96 -4.65
CA HIS A 372 15.11 -24.52 -5.96
C HIS A 372 16.62 -24.26 -5.94
N PRO A 373 17.47 -25.30 -5.87
CA PRO A 373 18.92 -25.14 -5.79
C PRO A 373 19.54 -24.55 -7.07
N ASP A 374 18.78 -24.42 -8.15
CA ASP A 374 19.16 -23.70 -9.37
C ASP A 374 19.00 -22.18 -9.23
N PHE A 375 18.51 -21.66 -8.10
CA PHE A 375 18.48 -20.24 -7.78
C PHE A 375 19.44 -19.89 -6.64
N THR A 376 19.97 -18.68 -6.68
CA THR A 376 20.77 -18.09 -5.60
C THR A 376 20.26 -16.72 -5.24
N LEU A 377 20.27 -16.38 -3.95
CA LEU A 377 19.95 -15.04 -3.48
C LEU A 377 21.04 -14.06 -3.94
N ILE A 378 20.62 -12.89 -4.41
CA ILE A 378 21.48 -11.77 -4.75
C ILE A 378 21.20 -10.67 -3.71
N PRO A 379 22.23 -10.14 -3.01
CA PRO A 379 22.01 -9.11 -2.01
C PRO A 379 21.31 -7.89 -2.58
N ALA A 380 20.25 -7.43 -1.92
CA ALA A 380 19.51 -6.23 -2.31
C ALA A 380 20.42 -4.99 -2.34
N SER A 381 21.38 -4.88 -1.41
CA SER A 381 22.40 -3.84 -1.41
C SER A 381 23.18 -3.72 -2.72
N ALA A 382 23.61 -4.86 -3.28
CA ALA A 382 24.34 -4.88 -4.54
C ALA A 382 23.47 -4.40 -5.71
N VAL A 383 22.20 -4.78 -5.73
CA VAL A 383 21.26 -4.35 -6.78
C VAL A 383 20.92 -2.86 -6.64
N LEU A 384 20.70 -2.37 -5.42
CA LEU A 384 20.47 -0.94 -5.15
C LEU A 384 21.66 -0.10 -5.60
N ALA A 385 22.89 -0.54 -5.30
CA ALA A 385 24.11 0.11 -5.78
C ALA A 385 24.21 0.12 -7.32
N GLU A 386 23.87 -1.00 -8.01
CA GLU A 386 23.79 -1.05 -9.49
C GLU A 386 22.78 -0.02 -10.03
N GLN A 387 21.65 0.17 -9.32
CA GLN A 387 20.61 1.14 -9.68
C GLN A 387 20.90 2.57 -9.19
N LYS A 388 22.02 2.80 -8.49
CA LYS A 388 22.40 4.09 -7.89
C LYS A 388 21.36 4.62 -6.89
N VAL A 389 20.77 3.72 -6.11
CA VAL A 389 19.85 4.08 -5.03
C VAL A 389 20.64 4.13 -3.73
N GLU A 390 20.71 5.30 -3.13
CA GLU A 390 21.36 5.54 -1.83
C GLU A 390 20.44 5.06 -0.70
N LEU A 391 20.43 3.75 -0.47
CA LEU A 391 19.64 3.12 0.58
C LEU A 391 20.40 1.90 1.11
N GLU A 392 20.77 1.94 2.38
CA GLU A 392 21.47 0.85 3.03
C GLU A 392 20.52 -0.32 3.29
N MET A 393 20.89 -1.50 2.79
CA MET A 393 20.14 -2.74 2.93
C MET A 393 21.13 -3.91 3.07
N GLY A 394 20.61 -5.08 3.46
CA GLY A 394 21.37 -6.34 3.45
C GLY A 394 21.01 -7.21 2.26
N ASP A 395 20.76 -8.49 2.55
CA ASP A 395 20.33 -9.48 1.57
C ASP A 395 18.95 -9.17 0.96
N TYR A 396 18.08 -8.56 1.76
CA TYR A 396 16.72 -8.21 1.40
C TYR A 396 16.53 -6.69 1.43
N LEU A 397 15.61 -6.19 0.60
CA LEU A 397 15.05 -4.86 0.80
C LEU A 397 13.91 -4.99 1.82
N LYS A 398 14.06 -4.32 2.99
CA LYS A 398 13.01 -4.23 4.00
C LYS A 398 12.71 -2.77 4.29
N LEU A 399 11.59 -2.30 3.78
CA LEU A 399 11.12 -0.94 4.04
C LEU A 399 10.15 -0.95 5.20
N TYR A 400 10.33 0.05 6.06
CA TYR A 400 9.52 0.29 7.24
C TYR A 400 9.18 1.78 7.31
N PRO A 401 7.91 2.15 7.53
CA PRO A 401 7.51 3.56 7.51
C PRO A 401 8.25 4.46 8.50
N HIS A 402 8.60 3.95 9.68
CA HIS A 402 9.27 4.72 10.74
C HIS A 402 10.75 5.01 10.42
N LEU A 403 11.38 4.25 9.54
CA LEU A 403 12.79 4.43 9.15
C LEU A 403 12.93 5.11 7.78
N HIS A 404 12.11 4.69 6.82
CA HIS A 404 12.28 5.01 5.40
C HIS A 404 11.22 5.99 4.88
N GLN A 405 10.22 6.34 5.69
CA GLN A 405 9.11 7.21 5.29
C GLN A 405 8.31 6.73 4.06
N THR A 406 8.37 5.43 3.72
CA THR A 406 7.54 4.77 2.71
C THR A 406 6.39 4.00 3.38
N ASP A 407 5.62 3.21 2.64
CA ASP A 407 4.89 2.08 3.24
C ASP A 407 5.87 0.93 3.59
N GLY A 408 5.38 -0.07 4.31
CA GLY A 408 6.11 -1.31 4.58
C GLY A 408 6.16 -2.20 3.34
N PHE A 409 7.36 -2.59 2.92
CA PHE A 409 7.58 -3.45 1.76
C PHE A 409 8.75 -4.40 2.00
N PHE A 410 8.69 -5.55 1.33
CA PHE A 410 9.77 -6.51 1.26
C PHE A 410 10.11 -6.83 -0.18
N ALA A 411 11.40 -7.06 -0.48
CA ALA A 411 11.82 -7.75 -1.68
C ALA A 411 13.06 -8.61 -1.51
N ALA A 412 13.06 -9.74 -2.23
CA ALA A 412 14.19 -10.61 -2.43
C ALA A 412 14.51 -10.77 -3.91
N ILE A 413 15.79 -10.66 -4.24
CA ILE A 413 16.29 -10.82 -5.60
C ILE A 413 16.98 -12.17 -5.69
N MET A 414 16.55 -13.00 -6.63
CA MET A 414 17.14 -14.31 -6.88
C MET A 414 17.58 -14.39 -8.34
N GLU A 415 18.72 -15.01 -8.59
CA GLU A 415 19.20 -15.28 -9.95
C GLU A 415 19.23 -16.77 -10.20
N ARG A 416 18.75 -17.18 -11.38
CA ARG A 416 18.86 -18.56 -11.81
C ARG A 416 20.30 -18.81 -12.29
N LYS A 417 20.95 -19.84 -11.79
CA LYS A 417 22.31 -20.22 -12.18
C LYS A 417 22.40 -20.39 -13.70
N LYS A 418 23.51 -19.95 -14.28
CA LYS A 418 23.87 -20.28 -15.66
C LYS A 418 24.16 -21.78 -15.71
N ALA A 419 23.64 -22.45 -16.74
CA ALA A 419 23.90 -23.86 -16.98
C ALA A 419 25.36 -24.10 -17.34
#